data_AF-A0A0C2CZ32-F1
#
_entry.id   AF-A0A0C2CZ32-F1
#
_cell.length_a   1.000
_cell.length_b   1.000
_cell.length_c   1.000
_cell.angle_alpha   90.00
_cell.angle_beta   90.00
_cell.angle_gamma   90.00
#
_symmetry.space_group_name_H-M   'P 1'
#
loop_
_entity.id
_entity.type
_entity.pdbx_description
1 polymer ?
#
loop_
_entity_poly.entity_id
_entity_poly.type
_entity_poly.pdbx_seq_one_letter_code
_entity_poly.pdbx_strand_id
1 'polypeptide(L)'
;MAALLWEQDGKRGYQFSDGKMRVFKQGFYHLFETAEAPGDGSAKAVRRLARLARADGVTEATRLPTLRDQILLFRRSYPKGFYGDAWMAKCRGVGVRKALKRLKRHRDPAISDAHQLSAAQLAPLVKAGDHAQILDRMIAVAEATNLVPGAHVKKLRKLSPSRELTTAVYEWITCEQDNDDADRRFNHLVRQLGDAGTWPVVTSLRGLLEAGEHVCVRPSVFSKQAKLLLPSFSAESRPRYKSYVRYLHVANVVRDELTEAGFEPRDLLDVHDFMWETLRPAAREDLIAQYELPPPAVAEVAPAVAPVAEQAAA
;
A
#
# COMPACT_ATOMS: atom_id res chain seq x y z
N MET A 1 -1.13 15.61 -27.85
CA MET A 1 -1.50 15.61 -26.41
C MET A 1 -0.23 15.77 -25.58
N ALA A 2 -0.28 16.46 -24.45
CA ALA A 2 0.89 16.63 -23.59
C ALA A 2 0.54 16.39 -22.11
N ALA A 3 1.40 15.72 -21.37
CA ALA A 3 1.24 15.49 -19.93
C ALA A 3 2.26 16.33 -19.16
N LEU A 4 1.77 17.10 -18.18
CA LEU A 4 2.64 17.86 -17.27
C LEU A 4 3.49 16.90 -16.43
N LEU A 5 4.81 17.04 -16.51
CA LEU A 5 5.76 16.25 -15.75
C LEU A 5 6.15 16.94 -14.45
N TRP A 6 6.49 18.22 -14.47
CA TRP A 6 6.95 18.94 -13.29
C TRP A 6 6.74 20.44 -13.47
N GLU A 7 6.67 21.15 -12.36
CA GLU A 7 6.68 22.61 -12.30
C GLU A 7 7.66 23.06 -11.22
N GLN A 8 8.67 23.85 -11.61
CA GLN A 8 9.70 24.37 -10.72
C GLN A 8 10.25 25.69 -11.29
N ASP A 9 10.51 26.66 -10.42
CA ASP A 9 11.14 27.96 -10.77
C ASP A 9 10.48 28.68 -11.95
N GLY A 10 9.14 28.70 -11.99
CA GLY A 10 8.38 29.36 -13.06
C GLY A 10 8.48 28.68 -14.43
N LYS A 11 8.89 27.40 -14.46
CA LYS A 11 8.94 26.57 -15.66
C LYS A 11 8.08 25.32 -15.49
N ARG A 12 7.46 24.87 -16.57
CA ARG A 12 6.74 23.60 -16.67
C ARG A 12 7.38 22.70 -17.72
N GLY A 13 7.69 21.47 -17.34
CA GLY A 13 8.10 20.42 -18.26
C GLY A 13 6.90 19.58 -18.69
N TYR A 14 6.68 19.41 -19.98
CA TYR A 14 5.61 18.57 -20.53
C TYR A 14 6.20 17.45 -21.40
N GLN A 15 5.60 16.26 -21.30
CA GLN A 15 5.83 15.13 -22.20
C GLN A 15 4.79 15.15 -23.31
N PHE A 16 5.20 15.28 -24.57
CA PHE A 16 4.30 15.26 -25.71
C PHE A 16 4.09 13.85 -26.24
N SER A 17 2.99 13.66 -26.98
CA SER A 17 2.64 12.39 -27.64
C SER A 17 3.67 11.93 -28.68
N ASP A 18 4.55 12.84 -29.15
CA ASP A 18 5.69 12.54 -30.02
C ASP A 18 6.89 11.95 -29.25
N GLY A 19 6.75 11.70 -27.94
CA GLY A 19 7.82 11.16 -27.10
C GLY A 19 8.85 12.20 -26.67
N LYS A 20 8.74 13.47 -27.08
CA LYS A 20 9.71 14.51 -26.71
C LYS A 20 9.24 15.29 -25.49
N MET A 21 10.20 15.56 -24.59
CA MET A 21 9.99 16.50 -23.49
C MET A 21 10.26 17.93 -23.97
N ARG A 22 9.40 18.88 -23.58
CA ARG A 22 9.62 20.30 -23.83
C ARG A 22 9.33 21.11 -22.57
N VAL A 23 10.14 22.12 -22.32
CA VAL A 23 10.06 22.99 -21.14
C VAL A 23 9.57 24.36 -21.56
N PHE A 24 8.55 24.86 -20.88
CA PHE A 24 7.94 26.16 -21.13
C PHE A 24 8.10 27.05 -19.92
N LYS A 25 8.39 28.35 -20.14
CA LYS A 25 8.37 29.36 -19.09
C LYS A 25 6.93 29.83 -18.83
N GLN A 26 6.67 30.37 -17.65
CA GLN A 26 5.35 30.86 -17.21
C GLN A 26 4.64 31.76 -18.23
N GLY A 27 5.38 32.61 -18.95
CA GLY A 27 4.83 33.48 -19.99
C GLY A 27 4.20 32.75 -21.18
N PHE A 28 4.45 31.45 -21.37
CA PHE A 28 3.94 30.65 -22.49
C PHE A 28 2.83 29.68 -22.10
N TYR A 29 2.36 29.71 -20.84
CA TYR A 29 1.34 28.77 -20.38
C TYR A 29 -0.02 29.00 -21.04
N HIS A 30 -0.29 30.23 -21.48
CA HIS A 30 -1.53 30.59 -22.18
C HIS A 30 -1.67 29.94 -23.57
N LEU A 31 -0.60 29.34 -24.10
CA LEU A 31 -0.62 28.58 -25.36
C LEU A 31 -1.12 27.14 -25.19
N PHE A 32 -1.42 26.73 -23.95
CA PHE A 32 -1.95 25.41 -23.64
C PHE A 32 -3.43 25.48 -23.31
N GLU A 33 -4.22 24.67 -24.01
CA GLU A 33 -5.61 24.41 -23.64
C GLU A 33 -5.68 23.17 -22.76
N THR A 34 -6.48 23.25 -21.69
CA THR A 34 -6.70 22.09 -20.82
C THR A 34 -7.68 21.16 -21.52
N ALA A 35 -7.24 19.94 -21.84
CA ALA A 35 -8.10 18.92 -22.44
C ALA A 35 -8.48 17.87 -21.39
N GLU A 36 -9.74 17.41 -21.43
CA GLU A 36 -10.17 16.25 -20.65
C GLU A 36 -9.44 14.99 -21.12
N ALA A 37 -9.18 14.07 -20.18
CA ALA A 37 -8.49 12.82 -20.49
C ALA A 37 -9.39 11.95 -21.40
N PRO A 38 -8.92 11.53 -22.59
CA PRO A 38 -9.72 10.68 -23.45
C PRO A 38 -10.01 9.33 -22.76
N GLY A 39 -11.26 8.87 -22.87
CA GLY A 39 -11.73 7.62 -22.25
C GLY A 39 -11.19 6.34 -22.90
N ASP A 40 -10.44 6.45 -23.98
CA ASP A 40 -9.89 5.34 -24.78
C ASP A 40 -8.58 4.75 -24.21
N GLY A 41 -8.14 5.19 -23.03
CA GLY A 41 -6.91 4.71 -22.39
C GLY A 41 -5.62 5.36 -22.91
N SER A 42 -5.69 6.26 -23.90
CA SER A 42 -4.53 7.03 -24.38
C SER A 42 -3.88 7.88 -23.27
N ALA A 43 -4.67 8.37 -22.31
CA ALA A 43 -4.16 9.05 -21.13
C ALA A 43 -3.29 8.15 -20.24
N LYS A 44 -3.59 6.83 -20.14
CA LYS A 44 -2.72 5.86 -19.45
C LYS A 44 -1.42 5.64 -20.24
N ALA A 45 -1.50 5.54 -21.57
CA ALA A 45 -0.33 5.37 -22.43
C ALA A 45 0.63 6.58 -22.36
N VAL A 46 0.10 7.81 -22.39
CA VAL A 46 0.91 9.04 -22.27
C VAL A 46 1.54 9.14 -20.87
N ARG A 47 0.83 8.77 -19.79
CA ARG A 47 1.42 8.69 -18.44
C ARG A 47 2.51 7.63 -18.35
N ARG A 48 2.36 6.50 -19.04
CA ARG A 48 3.38 5.44 -19.12
C ARG A 48 4.62 5.92 -19.87
N LEU A 49 4.47 6.60 -21.01
CA LEU A 49 5.58 7.20 -21.75
C LEU A 49 6.30 8.31 -20.95
N ALA A 50 5.54 9.16 -20.25
CA ALA A 50 6.07 10.16 -19.32
C ALA A 50 6.91 9.56 -18.19
N ARG A 51 6.52 8.38 -17.66
CA ARG A 51 7.30 7.64 -16.66
C ARG A 51 8.60 7.08 -17.24
N LEU A 52 8.57 6.59 -18.49
CA LEU A 52 9.75 6.07 -19.18
C LEU A 52 10.74 7.17 -19.56
N ALA A 53 10.27 8.34 -20.03
CA ALA A 53 11.16 9.45 -20.42
C ALA A 53 11.90 10.09 -19.23
N ARG A 54 11.34 10.07 -18.02
CA ARG A 54 12.05 10.52 -16.79
C ARG A 54 13.26 9.64 -16.43
N ALA A 55 13.35 8.44 -16.97
CA ALA A 55 14.44 7.51 -16.69
C ALA A 55 15.74 7.86 -17.44
N ASP A 56 15.66 8.64 -18.53
CA ASP A 56 16.80 8.88 -19.44
C ASP A 56 17.58 10.17 -19.17
N GLY A 57 17.12 11.04 -18.25
CA GLY A 57 17.69 12.39 -18.05
C GLY A 57 18.22 12.73 -16.66
N VAL A 58 18.32 11.77 -15.74
CA VAL A 58 18.68 12.02 -14.33
C VAL A 58 20.03 11.37 -14.04
N THR A 59 20.96 12.12 -13.44
CA THR A 59 22.25 11.58 -13.00
C THR A 59 22.04 10.45 -12.00
N GLU A 60 22.90 9.43 -12.08
CA GLU A 60 22.81 8.16 -11.33
C GLU A 60 22.60 8.34 -9.81
N ALA A 61 23.19 9.39 -9.23
CA ALA A 61 23.08 9.72 -7.80
C ALA A 61 21.72 10.34 -7.38
N THR A 62 20.93 10.88 -8.32
CA THR A 62 19.68 11.62 -8.05
C THR A 62 18.42 10.91 -8.56
N ARG A 63 18.55 9.77 -9.22
CA ARG A 63 17.41 8.98 -9.73
C ARG A 63 16.58 8.46 -8.55
N LEU A 64 15.35 8.97 -8.42
CA LEU A 64 14.38 8.40 -7.49
C LEU A 64 13.96 7.03 -8.05
N PRO A 65 13.97 5.95 -7.23
CA PRO A 65 13.58 4.63 -7.69
C PRO A 65 12.12 4.66 -8.13
N THR A 66 11.86 4.21 -9.36
CA THR A 66 10.52 4.05 -9.89
C THR A 66 9.84 2.82 -9.29
N LEU A 67 8.52 2.68 -9.45
CA LEU A 67 7.85 1.43 -9.06
C LEU A 67 8.39 0.23 -9.86
N ARG A 68 8.78 0.44 -11.12
CA ARG A 68 9.40 -0.63 -11.93
C ARG A 68 10.71 -1.12 -11.32
N ASP A 69 11.55 -0.21 -10.83
CA ASP A 69 12.82 -0.58 -10.18
C ASP A 69 12.57 -1.38 -8.90
N GLN A 70 11.55 -0.99 -8.13
CA GLN A 70 11.13 -1.75 -6.95
C GLN A 70 10.66 -3.17 -7.31
N ILE A 71 9.91 -3.34 -8.41
CA ILE A 71 9.47 -4.65 -8.89
C ILE A 71 10.66 -5.50 -9.36
N LEU A 72 11.65 -4.91 -10.03
CA LEU A 72 12.88 -5.62 -10.43
C LEU A 72 13.69 -6.08 -9.21
N LEU A 73 13.84 -5.21 -8.20
CA LEU A 73 14.44 -5.58 -6.92
C LEU A 73 13.68 -6.75 -6.28
N PHE A 74 12.35 -6.65 -6.22
CA PHE A 74 11.53 -7.69 -5.64
C PHE A 74 11.66 -9.02 -6.37
N ARG A 75 11.64 -9.02 -7.71
CA ARG A 75 11.87 -10.21 -8.53
C ARG A 75 13.21 -10.87 -8.22
N ARG A 76 14.27 -10.09 -8.01
CA ARG A 76 15.60 -10.63 -7.70
C ARG A 76 15.68 -11.18 -6.28
N SER A 77 15.14 -10.46 -5.31
CA SER A 77 15.16 -10.87 -3.90
C SER A 77 14.19 -12.02 -3.60
N TYR A 78 13.08 -12.11 -4.35
CA TYR A 78 12.03 -13.12 -4.19
C TYR A 78 11.59 -13.64 -5.57
N PRO A 79 12.39 -14.51 -6.23
CA PRO A 79 12.08 -15.01 -7.56
C PRO A 79 10.74 -15.75 -7.68
N LYS A 80 10.30 -16.37 -6.59
CA LYS A 80 9.00 -17.07 -6.47
C LYS A 80 7.87 -16.14 -5.97
N GLY A 81 8.09 -14.83 -5.93
CA GLY A 81 7.10 -13.83 -5.53
C GLY A 81 6.58 -13.99 -4.09
N PHE A 82 5.33 -13.56 -3.89
CA PHE A 82 4.65 -13.55 -2.58
C PHE A 82 4.34 -14.94 -2.02
N TYR A 83 4.31 -15.96 -2.86
CA TYR A 83 4.06 -17.36 -2.46
C TYR A 83 5.34 -18.17 -2.27
N GLY A 84 6.51 -17.59 -2.57
CA GLY A 84 7.80 -18.24 -2.37
C GLY A 84 8.17 -18.41 -0.90
N ASP A 85 8.84 -19.53 -0.58
CA ASP A 85 9.26 -19.87 0.79
C ASP A 85 9.99 -18.72 1.51
N ALA A 86 10.84 -17.98 0.79
CA ALA A 86 11.58 -16.85 1.33
C ALA A 86 10.67 -15.70 1.79
N TRP A 87 9.66 -15.34 0.99
CA TRP A 87 8.69 -14.32 1.36
C TRP A 87 7.76 -14.81 2.47
N MET A 88 7.25 -16.02 2.31
CA MET A 88 6.34 -16.66 3.26
C MET A 88 6.97 -16.79 4.65
N ALA A 89 8.24 -17.23 4.74
CA ALA A 89 8.94 -17.31 6.02
C ALA A 89 9.24 -15.93 6.62
N LYS A 90 9.61 -14.95 5.79
CA LYS A 90 10.03 -13.62 6.27
C LYS A 90 8.87 -12.72 6.71
N CYS A 91 7.84 -12.63 5.87
CA CYS A 91 6.74 -11.67 6.00
C CYS A 91 5.47 -12.34 6.55
N ARG A 92 5.14 -13.57 6.12
CA ARG A 92 3.92 -14.25 6.57
C ARG A 92 4.11 -15.07 7.84
N GLY A 93 5.32 -15.61 8.05
CA GLY A 93 5.65 -16.49 9.17
C GLY A 93 5.29 -17.96 8.92
N VAL A 94 5.06 -18.35 7.67
CA VAL A 94 4.75 -19.74 7.24
C VAL A 94 6.04 -20.48 6.89
N GLY A 95 6.11 -21.79 7.13
CA GLY A 95 7.30 -22.61 6.87
C GLY A 95 8.41 -22.47 7.90
N VAL A 96 8.21 -21.60 8.89
CA VAL A 96 9.05 -21.48 10.07
C VAL A 96 8.84 -22.74 10.92
N ARG A 97 9.83 -23.66 10.98
CA ARG A 97 9.79 -24.87 11.83
C ARG A 97 9.32 -24.46 13.24
N LYS A 98 8.53 -25.31 13.91
CA LYS A 98 7.95 -25.10 15.27
C LYS A 98 8.91 -24.49 16.32
N ALA A 99 10.23 -24.55 16.12
CA ALA A 99 11.26 -23.99 17.01
C ALA A 99 11.65 -22.51 16.73
N LEU A 100 11.35 -21.93 15.57
CA LEU A 100 11.69 -20.53 15.28
C LEU A 100 10.58 -19.61 15.79
N LYS A 101 10.96 -18.77 16.76
CA LYS A 101 10.10 -17.85 17.50
C LYS A 101 9.29 -16.94 16.56
N ARG A 102 7.96 -16.89 16.76
CA ARG A 102 7.06 -15.89 16.15
C ARG A 102 7.68 -14.49 16.28
N LEU A 103 7.72 -13.75 15.17
CA LEU A 103 8.19 -12.37 15.14
C LEU A 103 7.03 -11.41 14.89
N LYS A 104 7.11 -10.20 15.45
CA LYS A 104 6.07 -9.16 15.29
C LYS A 104 5.85 -8.71 13.84
N ARG A 105 6.78 -9.03 12.93
CA ARG A 105 6.63 -8.73 11.49
C ARG A 105 5.78 -9.75 10.75
N HIS A 106 5.52 -10.92 11.33
CA HIS A 106 4.76 -11.98 10.66
C HIS A 106 3.28 -11.59 10.59
N ARG A 107 2.72 -11.57 9.37
CA ARG A 107 1.34 -11.14 9.13
C ARG A 107 0.30 -12.18 9.50
N ASP A 108 0.50 -13.45 9.18
CA ASP A 108 -0.53 -14.47 9.42
C ASP A 108 -0.82 -14.65 10.93
N PRO A 109 0.17 -14.66 11.83
CA PRO A 109 -0.08 -14.61 13.27
C PRO A 109 -0.70 -13.29 13.75
N ALA A 110 -0.47 -12.16 13.08
CA ALA A 110 -1.08 -10.88 13.46
C ALA A 110 -2.56 -10.81 13.04
N ILE A 111 -2.88 -11.32 11.84
CA ILE A 111 -4.25 -11.51 11.35
C ILE A 111 -5.00 -12.47 12.29
N SER A 112 -4.36 -13.59 12.64
CA SER A 112 -4.93 -14.56 13.58
C SER A 112 -5.29 -13.93 14.92
N ASP A 113 -4.38 -13.14 15.51
CA ASP A 113 -4.65 -12.44 16.76
C ASP A 113 -5.75 -11.38 16.60
N ALA A 114 -5.84 -10.72 15.44
CA ALA A 114 -6.83 -9.68 15.19
C ALA A 114 -8.27 -10.22 15.17
N HIS A 115 -8.50 -11.51 14.91
CA HIS A 115 -9.84 -12.12 14.96
C HIS A 115 -10.54 -11.92 16.31
N GLN A 116 -9.81 -11.72 17.41
CA GLN A 116 -10.41 -11.39 18.71
C GLN A 116 -11.15 -10.04 18.73
N LEU A 117 -10.90 -9.19 17.73
CA LEU A 117 -11.57 -7.91 17.47
C LEU A 117 -12.67 -8.02 16.42
N SER A 118 -12.94 -9.21 15.86
CA SER A 118 -14.02 -9.37 14.88
C SER A 118 -15.39 -9.02 15.48
N ALA A 119 -16.34 -8.67 14.61
CA ALA A 119 -17.71 -8.34 15.00
C ALA A 119 -18.33 -9.40 15.94
N ALA A 120 -18.16 -10.68 15.60
CA ALA A 120 -18.65 -11.80 16.39
C ALA A 120 -18.05 -11.86 17.81
N GLN A 121 -16.79 -11.46 17.95
CA GLN A 121 -16.08 -11.47 19.23
C GLN A 121 -16.36 -10.24 20.08
N LEU A 122 -16.61 -9.08 19.45
CA LEU A 122 -16.85 -7.82 20.15
C LEU A 122 -18.33 -7.60 20.50
N ALA A 123 -19.27 -8.09 19.69
CA ALA A 123 -20.71 -7.93 19.93
C ALA A 123 -21.17 -8.34 21.35
N PRO A 124 -20.78 -9.52 21.91
CA PRO A 124 -21.17 -9.87 23.28
C PRO A 124 -20.56 -8.93 24.33
N LEU A 125 -19.35 -8.41 24.11
CA LEU A 125 -18.70 -7.48 25.05
C LEU A 125 -19.35 -6.11 25.04
N VAL A 126 -19.72 -5.63 23.85
CA VAL A 126 -20.50 -4.39 23.70
C VAL A 126 -21.84 -4.52 24.40
N LYS A 127 -22.55 -5.65 24.23
CA LYS A 127 -23.82 -5.92 24.90
C LYS A 127 -23.69 -5.99 26.43
N ALA A 128 -22.60 -6.56 26.92
CA ALA A 128 -22.30 -6.67 28.35
C ALA A 128 -21.75 -5.37 28.97
N GLY A 129 -21.39 -4.37 28.15
CA GLY A 129 -20.72 -3.16 28.62
C GLY A 129 -19.27 -3.40 29.09
N ASP A 130 -18.64 -4.49 28.66
CA ASP A 130 -17.26 -4.83 29.04
C ASP A 130 -16.24 -4.03 28.20
N HIS A 131 -16.23 -2.72 28.46
CA HIS A 131 -15.40 -1.78 27.72
C HIS A 131 -13.89 -1.98 28.00
N ALA A 132 -13.55 -2.48 29.19
CA ALA A 132 -12.18 -2.79 29.58
C ALA A 132 -11.62 -3.91 28.70
N GLN A 133 -12.35 -5.02 28.56
CA GLN A 133 -11.88 -6.14 27.74
C GLN A 133 -11.73 -5.77 26.26
N ILE A 134 -12.60 -4.93 25.71
CA ILE A 134 -12.46 -4.45 24.31
C ILE A 134 -11.17 -3.65 24.13
N LEU A 135 -10.87 -2.72 25.04
CA LEU A 135 -9.65 -1.92 25.00
C LEU A 135 -8.40 -2.79 25.17
N ASP A 136 -8.43 -3.74 26.11
CA ASP A 136 -7.32 -4.67 26.34
C ASP A 136 -7.02 -5.53 25.11
N ARG A 137 -8.05 -6.08 24.46
CA ARG A 137 -7.90 -6.81 23.19
C ARG A 137 -7.31 -5.94 22.10
N MET A 138 -7.76 -4.69 21.98
CA MET A 138 -7.21 -3.74 20.99
C MET A 138 -5.72 -3.48 21.24
N ILE A 139 -5.33 -3.27 22.50
CA ILE A 139 -3.93 -3.08 22.90
C ILE A 139 -3.11 -4.34 22.61
N ALA A 140 -3.63 -5.51 22.93
CA ALA A 140 -2.95 -6.79 22.72
C ALA A 140 -2.64 -7.03 21.22
N VAL A 141 -3.62 -6.81 20.34
CA VAL A 141 -3.43 -6.91 18.88
C VAL A 141 -2.38 -5.90 18.40
N ALA A 142 -2.50 -4.63 18.82
CA ALA A 142 -1.55 -3.60 18.43
C ALA A 142 -0.12 -3.91 18.90
N GLU A 143 0.04 -4.50 20.08
CA GLU A 143 1.33 -4.88 20.64
C GLU A 143 1.95 -6.11 19.96
N ALA A 144 1.13 -7.04 19.49
CA ALA A 144 1.58 -8.29 18.87
C ALA A 144 2.22 -8.11 17.49
N THR A 145 2.02 -6.95 16.84
CA THR A 145 2.49 -6.65 15.49
C THR A 145 3.50 -5.50 15.45
N ASN A 146 4.30 -5.42 14.38
CA ASN A 146 5.14 -4.26 14.09
C ASN A 146 4.43 -3.19 13.23
N LEU A 147 3.19 -3.45 12.81
CA LEU A 147 2.37 -2.48 12.05
C LEU A 147 2.00 -1.28 12.92
N VAL A 148 1.87 -1.47 14.24
CA VAL A 148 1.68 -0.40 15.22
C VAL A 148 2.97 -0.21 16.02
N PRO A 149 3.76 0.84 15.74
CA PRO A 149 4.98 1.10 16.51
C PRO A 149 4.71 1.25 18.01
N GLY A 150 5.62 0.75 18.85
CA GLY A 150 5.44 0.70 20.30
C GLY A 150 5.18 2.07 20.95
N ALA A 151 5.65 3.17 20.36
CA ALA A 151 5.31 4.52 20.81
C ALA A 151 3.81 4.83 20.74
N HIS A 152 3.10 4.30 19.75
CA HIS A 152 1.65 4.42 19.61
C HIS A 152 0.90 3.47 20.56
N VAL A 153 1.42 2.25 20.78
CA VAL A 153 0.89 1.33 21.79
C VAL A 153 0.94 1.94 23.19
N LYS A 154 2.03 2.65 23.54
CA LYS A 154 2.12 3.41 24.80
C LYS A 154 1.03 4.47 24.95
N LYS A 155 0.57 5.08 23.85
CA LYS A 155 -0.56 6.03 23.89
C LYS A 155 -1.89 5.31 24.08
N LEU A 156 -2.11 4.18 23.41
CA LEU A 156 -3.30 3.34 23.60
C LEU A 156 -3.45 2.89 25.06
N ARG A 157 -2.36 2.45 25.71
CA ARG A 157 -2.36 2.04 27.12
C ARG A 157 -2.72 3.15 28.12
N LYS A 158 -2.71 4.42 27.70
CA LYS A 158 -3.09 5.56 28.55
C LYS A 158 -4.57 5.92 28.43
N LEU A 159 -5.29 5.30 27.50
CA LEU A 159 -6.73 5.52 27.36
C LEU A 159 -7.46 4.86 28.53
N SER A 160 -8.50 5.52 29.02
CA SER A 160 -9.47 4.89 29.90
C SER A 160 -10.53 4.17 29.05
N PRO A 161 -10.96 2.96 29.42
CA PRO A 161 -12.05 2.29 28.73
C PRO A 161 -13.34 3.11 28.91
N SER A 162 -14.03 3.39 27.81
CA SER A 162 -15.33 4.08 27.81
C SER A 162 -16.29 3.46 26.81
N ARG A 163 -17.58 3.73 27.01
CA ARG A 163 -18.62 3.29 26.09
C ARG A 163 -18.44 3.92 24.71
N GLU A 164 -18.12 5.20 24.66
CA GLU A 164 -17.97 5.96 23.42
C GLU A 164 -16.81 5.43 22.58
N LEU A 165 -15.65 5.19 23.20
CA LEU A 165 -14.48 4.65 22.51
C LEU A 165 -14.75 3.25 21.96
N THR A 166 -15.30 2.36 22.78
CA THR A 166 -15.52 0.97 22.38
C THR A 166 -16.65 0.83 21.36
N THR A 167 -17.67 1.68 21.43
CA THR A 167 -18.69 1.81 20.38
C THR A 167 -18.06 2.26 19.08
N ALA A 168 -17.21 3.29 19.10
CA ALA A 168 -16.53 3.77 17.89
C ALA A 168 -15.61 2.71 17.25
N VAL A 169 -14.93 1.90 18.07
CA VAL A 169 -14.13 0.76 17.60
C VAL A 169 -15.02 -0.28 16.91
N TYR A 170 -16.11 -0.69 17.57
CA TYR A 170 -17.04 -1.68 17.04
C TYR A 170 -17.72 -1.22 15.74
N GLU A 171 -18.21 0.02 15.71
CA GLU A 171 -18.84 0.63 14.54
C GLU A 171 -17.89 0.70 13.35
N TRP A 172 -16.62 1.06 13.59
CA TRP A 172 -15.62 1.09 12.53
C TRP A 172 -15.33 -0.30 11.98
N ILE A 173 -15.14 -1.30 12.86
CA ILE A 173 -14.87 -2.69 12.46
C ILE A 173 -16.04 -3.29 11.68
N THR A 174 -17.28 -2.95 12.03
CA THR A 174 -18.50 -3.46 11.39
C THR A 174 -18.99 -2.59 10.23
N CYS A 175 -18.20 -1.60 9.81
CA CYS A 175 -18.60 -0.69 8.73
C CYS A 175 -18.49 -1.36 7.37
N GLU A 176 -19.58 -1.51 6.65
CA GLU A 176 -19.56 -1.93 5.25
C GLU A 176 -18.92 -0.85 4.35
N GLN A 177 -18.31 -1.25 3.23
CA GLN A 177 -17.45 -0.39 2.40
C GLN A 177 -18.20 0.68 1.59
N ASP A 178 -19.46 0.42 1.21
CA ASP A 178 -20.24 1.25 0.27
C ASP A 178 -21.11 2.33 0.93
N ASN A 179 -20.85 2.67 2.19
CA ASN A 179 -21.69 3.60 2.93
C ASN A 179 -20.99 4.95 3.16
N ASP A 180 -21.70 6.06 2.89
CA ASP A 180 -21.34 7.42 3.33
C ASP A 180 -20.99 7.48 4.85
N ASP A 181 -21.41 6.46 5.60
CA ASP A 181 -21.11 6.26 7.00
C ASP A 181 -19.63 5.98 7.33
N ALA A 182 -18.83 5.45 6.39
CA ALA A 182 -17.42 5.11 6.65
C ALA A 182 -16.58 6.33 7.05
N ASP A 183 -16.83 7.49 6.43
CA ASP A 183 -16.17 8.76 6.79
C ASP A 183 -16.52 9.17 8.22
N ARG A 184 -17.81 9.10 8.57
CA ARG A 184 -18.30 9.44 9.90
C ARG A 184 -17.71 8.52 10.97
N ARG A 185 -17.79 7.21 10.79
CA ARG A 185 -17.33 6.20 11.77
C ARG A 185 -15.82 6.23 11.97
N PHE A 186 -15.06 6.31 10.88
CA PHE A 186 -13.59 6.44 10.97
C PHE A 186 -13.20 7.70 11.72
N ASN A 187 -13.78 8.86 11.38
CA ASN A 187 -13.46 10.11 12.04
C ASN A 187 -13.95 10.13 13.49
N HIS A 188 -15.07 9.47 13.80
CA HIS A 188 -15.56 9.29 15.16
C HIS A 188 -14.55 8.50 15.99
N LEU A 189 -14.06 7.36 15.49
CA LEU A 189 -13.00 6.59 16.12
C LEU A 189 -11.73 7.42 16.36
N VAL A 190 -11.29 8.20 15.37
CA VAL A 190 -10.12 9.09 15.52
C VAL A 190 -10.32 10.13 16.63
N ARG A 191 -11.55 10.65 16.79
CA ARG A 191 -11.88 11.58 17.88
C ARG A 191 -11.82 10.89 19.24
N GLN A 192 -12.43 9.71 19.38
CA GLN A 192 -12.44 8.96 20.65
C GLN A 192 -11.05 8.49 21.08
N LEU A 193 -10.18 8.16 20.12
CA LEU A 193 -8.79 7.78 20.41
C LEU A 193 -7.90 8.97 20.79
N GLY A 194 -8.34 10.22 20.57
CA GLY A 194 -7.56 11.43 20.88
C GLY A 194 -6.15 11.39 20.27
N ASP A 195 -5.13 11.51 21.12
CA ASP A 195 -3.72 11.47 20.71
C ASP A 195 -3.22 10.08 20.30
N ALA A 196 -3.93 9.03 20.70
CA ALA A 196 -3.66 7.66 20.27
C ALA A 196 -4.23 7.38 18.87
N GLY A 197 -5.11 8.25 18.35
CA GLY A 197 -5.76 8.19 17.04
C GLY A 197 -4.79 8.45 15.88
N THR A 198 -3.76 7.62 15.76
CA THR A 198 -2.71 7.71 14.75
C THR A 198 -2.97 6.75 13.60
N TRP A 199 -2.38 7.02 12.42
CA TRP A 199 -2.55 6.18 11.22
C TRP A 199 -2.34 4.69 11.49
N PRO A 200 -1.23 4.26 12.12
CA PRO A 200 -1.01 2.84 12.42
C PRO A 200 -2.11 2.24 13.28
N VAL A 201 -2.56 2.96 14.32
CA VAL A 201 -3.57 2.47 15.25
C VAL A 201 -4.90 2.27 14.54
N VAL A 202 -5.44 3.34 13.93
CA VAL A 202 -6.79 3.35 13.38
C VAL A 202 -6.93 2.37 12.22
N THR A 203 -5.92 2.32 11.35
CA THR A 203 -5.97 1.49 10.14
C THR A 203 -5.62 0.02 10.40
N SER A 204 -4.91 -0.29 11.50
CA SER A 204 -4.60 -1.68 11.85
C SER A 204 -5.82 -2.53 12.19
N LEU A 205 -6.90 -1.92 12.70
CA LEU A 205 -8.11 -2.64 13.10
C LEU A 205 -8.72 -3.41 11.93
N ARG A 206 -9.05 -2.70 10.84
CA ARG A 206 -9.58 -3.32 9.62
C ARG A 206 -8.48 -3.88 8.73
N GLY A 207 -7.30 -3.27 8.66
CA GLY A 207 -6.21 -3.76 7.82
C GLY A 207 -5.68 -5.14 8.22
N LEU A 208 -5.93 -5.58 9.46
CA LEU A 208 -5.66 -6.96 9.90
C LEU A 208 -6.86 -7.90 9.77
N LEU A 209 -8.09 -7.41 9.94
CA LEU A 209 -9.31 -8.22 9.82
C LEU A 209 -9.71 -8.49 8.38
N GLU A 210 -9.49 -7.52 7.49
CA GLU A 210 -9.97 -7.47 6.11
C GLU A 210 -8.82 -7.04 5.19
N ALA A 211 -7.68 -7.71 5.31
CA ALA A 211 -6.43 -7.37 4.63
C ALA A 211 -6.57 -7.31 3.09
N GLY A 212 -7.55 -8.00 2.50
CA GLY A 212 -7.82 -7.95 1.06
C GLY A 212 -8.33 -6.58 0.59
N GLU A 213 -8.97 -5.82 1.47
CA GLU A 213 -9.63 -4.56 1.12
C GLU A 213 -9.07 -3.36 1.88
N HIS A 214 -8.52 -3.60 3.08
CA HIS A 214 -7.99 -2.57 3.95
C HIS A 214 -6.48 -2.68 4.13
N VAL A 215 -5.81 -1.54 4.17
CA VAL A 215 -4.36 -1.47 4.40
C VAL A 215 -4.01 -0.81 5.73
N CYS A 216 -2.95 -1.29 6.36
CA CYS A 216 -2.31 -0.65 7.51
C CYS A 216 -1.40 0.49 7.03
N VAL A 217 -1.77 1.73 7.34
CA VAL A 217 -1.05 2.91 6.84
C VAL A 217 0.16 3.21 7.71
N ARG A 218 1.33 3.17 7.08
CA ARG A 218 2.56 3.77 7.58
C ARG A 218 2.88 5.03 6.79
N PRO A 219 2.60 6.24 7.33
CA PRO A 219 2.64 7.46 6.54
C PRO A 219 3.97 7.69 5.83
N SER A 220 5.11 7.42 6.48
CA SER A 220 6.43 7.63 5.85
C SER A 220 6.69 6.74 4.63
N VAL A 221 6.16 5.53 4.60
CA VAL A 221 6.31 4.58 3.49
C VAL A 221 5.37 4.97 2.36
N PHE A 222 4.10 5.13 2.69
CA PHE A 222 3.08 5.50 1.72
C PHE A 222 3.35 6.86 1.09
N SER A 223 3.86 7.84 1.84
CA SER A 223 4.20 9.14 1.27
C SER A 223 5.34 9.05 0.27
N LYS A 224 6.34 8.19 0.53
CA LYS A 224 7.42 7.92 -0.42
C LYS A 224 6.87 7.24 -1.67
N GLN A 225 6.08 6.18 -1.51
CA GLN A 225 5.47 5.47 -2.63
C GLN A 225 4.56 6.38 -3.47
N ALA A 226 3.69 7.14 -2.80
CA ALA A 226 2.73 7.99 -3.48
C ALA A 226 3.39 9.10 -4.28
N LYS A 227 4.52 9.67 -3.82
CA LYS A 227 5.30 10.63 -4.61
C LYS A 227 5.81 10.06 -5.94
N LEU A 228 5.99 8.75 -6.03
CA LEU A 228 6.39 8.07 -7.27
C LEU A 228 5.21 7.89 -8.24
N LEU A 229 4.00 7.77 -7.71
CA LEU A 229 2.80 7.40 -8.47
C LEU A 229 1.88 8.57 -8.78
N LEU A 230 1.76 9.52 -7.86
CA LEU A 230 0.76 10.57 -7.79
C LEU A 230 1.44 11.92 -7.53
N PRO A 231 1.61 12.77 -8.57
CA PRO A 231 2.30 14.05 -8.45
C PRO A 231 1.72 15.01 -7.39
N SER A 232 0.42 14.92 -7.10
CA SER A 232 -0.30 15.78 -6.15
C SER A 232 -0.62 15.09 -4.82
N PHE A 233 0.08 13.99 -4.49
CA PHE A 233 -0.12 13.34 -3.20
C PHE A 233 0.41 14.20 -2.05
N SER A 234 -0.47 14.51 -1.10
CA SER A 234 -0.12 15.20 0.14
C SER A 234 -0.48 14.31 1.31
N ALA A 235 0.53 13.99 2.12
CA ALA A 235 0.39 13.15 3.28
C ALA A 235 -0.15 13.97 4.45
N GLU A 236 -1.18 13.46 5.10
CA GLU A 236 -1.77 14.14 6.25
C GLU A 236 -1.23 13.57 7.55
N SER A 237 -0.90 14.44 8.50
CA SER A 237 -0.37 14.02 9.80
C SER A 237 -1.44 13.35 10.66
N ARG A 238 -2.67 13.89 10.66
CA ARG A 238 -3.81 13.37 11.42
C ARG A 238 -4.68 12.47 10.52
N PRO A 239 -5.09 11.29 11.00
CA PRO A 239 -5.99 10.42 10.24
C PRO A 239 -7.33 11.07 9.94
N ARG A 240 -7.75 10.95 8.68
CA ARG A 240 -9.07 11.30 8.16
C ARG A 240 -9.46 10.29 7.10
N TYR A 241 -10.74 9.91 7.01
CA TYR A 241 -11.15 8.86 6.08
C TYR A 241 -10.89 9.23 4.62
N LYS A 242 -11.17 10.47 4.20
CA LYS A 242 -10.86 10.94 2.84
C LYS A 242 -9.39 10.75 2.46
N SER A 243 -8.49 10.91 3.43
CA SER A 243 -7.05 10.69 3.25
C SER A 243 -6.69 9.22 3.28
N TYR A 244 -7.42 8.41 4.06
CA TYR A 244 -7.30 6.96 4.07
C TYR A 244 -7.63 6.37 2.71
N VAL A 245 -8.70 6.83 2.05
CA VAL A 245 -9.07 6.42 0.68
C VAL A 245 -7.94 6.70 -0.31
N ARG A 246 -7.22 7.82 -0.17
CA ARG A 246 -6.04 8.11 -1.00
C ARG A 246 -4.89 7.13 -0.75
N TYR A 247 -4.68 6.72 0.50
CA TYR A 247 -3.71 5.67 0.82
C TYR A 247 -4.12 4.30 0.28
N LEU A 248 -5.40 3.93 0.36
CA LEU A 248 -5.95 2.72 -0.26
C LEU A 248 -5.75 2.75 -1.78
N HIS A 249 -6.02 3.88 -2.43
CA HIS A 249 -5.79 4.04 -3.85
C HIS A 249 -4.31 3.81 -4.21
N VAL A 250 -3.36 4.34 -3.42
CA VAL A 250 -1.92 4.06 -3.62
C VAL A 250 -1.62 2.57 -3.50
N ALA A 251 -2.16 1.89 -2.48
CA ALA A 251 -1.96 0.44 -2.32
C ALA A 251 -2.53 -0.35 -3.49
N ASN A 252 -3.74 -0.02 -3.95
CA ASN A 252 -4.36 -0.69 -5.09
C ASN A 252 -3.59 -0.47 -6.38
N VAL A 253 -3.12 0.76 -6.67
CA VAL A 253 -2.27 1.00 -7.84
C VAL A 253 -0.98 0.16 -7.78
N VAL A 254 -0.36 0.01 -6.61
CA VAL A 254 0.83 -0.85 -6.47
C VAL A 254 0.48 -2.33 -6.67
N ARG A 255 -0.64 -2.80 -6.10
CA ARG A 255 -1.14 -4.17 -6.29
C ARG A 255 -1.36 -4.48 -7.76
N ASP A 256 -2.04 -3.58 -8.47
CA ASP A 256 -2.38 -3.77 -9.88
C ASP A 256 -1.10 -3.84 -10.74
N GLU A 257 -0.13 -2.96 -10.51
CA GLU A 257 1.16 -2.97 -11.22
C GLU A 257 2.02 -4.20 -10.88
N LEU A 258 1.95 -4.71 -9.65
CA LEU A 258 2.60 -5.98 -9.26
C LEU A 258 1.97 -7.17 -10.00
N THR A 259 0.64 -7.19 -10.05
CA THR A 259 -0.17 -8.21 -10.72
C THR A 259 0.13 -8.23 -12.22
N GLU A 260 0.13 -7.06 -12.87
CA GLU A 260 0.52 -6.89 -14.28
C GLU A 260 1.96 -7.37 -14.54
N ALA A 261 2.86 -7.28 -13.55
CA ALA A 261 4.23 -7.78 -13.63
C ALA A 261 4.39 -9.28 -13.31
N GLY A 262 3.27 -10.00 -13.11
CA GLY A 262 3.23 -11.43 -12.81
C GLY A 262 3.42 -11.79 -11.33
N PHE A 263 3.29 -10.82 -10.43
CA PHE A 263 3.39 -11.04 -8.99
C PHE A 263 2.08 -10.75 -8.28
N GLU A 264 1.28 -11.78 -8.06
CA GLU A 264 0.00 -11.68 -7.34
C GLU A 264 0.23 -11.55 -5.82
N PRO A 265 -0.08 -10.41 -5.17
CA PRO A 265 -0.04 -10.30 -3.72
C PRO A 265 -1.23 -11.06 -3.12
N ARG A 266 -1.07 -11.68 -1.94
CA ARG A 266 -2.20 -12.36 -1.27
C ARG A 266 -3.26 -11.39 -0.77
N ASP A 267 -2.82 -10.21 -0.33
CA ASP A 267 -3.65 -9.15 0.26
C ASP A 267 -2.86 -7.82 0.29
N LEU A 268 -3.45 -6.75 0.83
CA LEU A 268 -2.80 -5.44 0.94
C LEU A 268 -1.70 -5.36 2.00
N LEU A 269 -1.54 -6.36 2.87
CA LEU A 269 -0.41 -6.45 3.79
C LEU A 269 0.87 -6.89 3.04
N ASP A 270 0.75 -7.76 2.03
CA ASP A 270 1.87 -8.04 1.11
C ASP A 270 2.30 -6.78 0.37
N VAL A 271 1.34 -5.98 -0.08
CA VAL A 271 1.60 -4.70 -0.76
C VAL A 271 2.28 -3.71 0.19
N HIS A 272 1.80 -3.61 1.44
CA HIS A 272 2.45 -2.83 2.49
C HIS A 272 3.91 -3.27 2.69
N ASP A 273 4.15 -4.57 2.83
CA ASP A 273 5.47 -5.11 3.10
C ASP A 273 6.40 -4.99 1.88
N PHE A 274 5.88 -5.13 0.66
CA PHE A 274 6.61 -4.83 -0.57
C PHE A 274 7.13 -3.39 -0.53
N MET A 275 6.23 -2.41 -0.36
CA MET A 275 6.62 -1.00 -0.29
C MET A 275 7.64 -0.73 0.82
N TRP A 276 7.48 -1.39 1.97
CA TRP A 276 8.42 -1.24 3.08
C TRP A 276 9.81 -1.82 2.76
N GLU A 277 9.86 -3.04 2.21
CA GLU A 277 11.10 -3.73 1.88
C GLU A 277 11.88 -3.04 0.77
N THR A 278 11.20 -2.45 -0.23
CA THR A 278 11.84 -1.81 -1.38
C THR A 278 12.16 -0.33 -1.14
N LEU A 279 11.47 0.36 -0.23
CA LEU A 279 11.71 1.80 0.06
C LEU A 279 12.54 2.07 1.32
N ARG A 280 13.00 1.02 2.02
CA ARG A 280 13.89 1.18 3.17
C ARG A 280 15.27 1.69 2.70
N PRO A 281 16.01 2.43 3.54
CA PRO A 281 17.33 2.96 3.17
C PRO A 281 18.30 1.91 2.62
N ALA A 282 18.38 0.73 3.25
CA ALA A 282 19.23 -0.37 2.78
C ALA A 282 18.87 -0.86 1.37
N ALA A 283 17.59 -0.85 1.00
CA ALA A 283 17.18 -1.22 -0.35
C ALA A 283 17.53 -0.15 -1.40
N ARG A 284 17.84 1.08 -0.98
CA ARG A 284 18.28 2.14 -1.91
C ARG A 284 19.66 1.80 -2.49
N GLU A 285 20.56 1.24 -1.69
CA GLU A 285 21.86 0.77 -2.17
C GLU A 285 21.68 -0.38 -3.16
N ASP A 286 20.82 -1.34 -2.84
CA ASP A 286 20.49 -2.45 -3.75
C ASP A 286 19.82 -1.99 -5.06
N LEU A 287 18.98 -0.95 -5.00
CA LEU A 287 18.33 -0.34 -6.17
C LEU A 287 19.32 0.43 -7.03
N ILE A 288 20.33 1.08 -6.44
CA ILE A 288 21.39 1.77 -7.18
C ILE A 288 22.31 0.73 -7.84
N ALA A 289 22.73 -0.30 -7.11
CA ALA A 289 23.57 -1.38 -7.62
C ALA A 289 22.90 -2.20 -8.74
N GLN A 290 21.57 -2.16 -8.86
CA GLN A 290 20.85 -2.83 -9.95
C GLN A 290 21.08 -2.21 -11.33
N TYR A 291 21.44 -0.93 -11.40
CA TYR A 291 21.74 -0.30 -12.69
C TYR A 291 23.06 -0.78 -13.29
N GLU A 292 23.94 -1.38 -12.47
CA GLU A 292 25.22 -1.97 -12.89
C GLU A 292 25.10 -3.45 -13.31
N LEU A 293 23.91 -4.05 -13.18
CA LEU A 293 23.70 -5.48 -13.39
C LEU A 293 22.80 -5.76 -14.59
N PRO A 294 23.08 -6.81 -15.38
CA PRO A 294 22.22 -7.19 -16.49
C PRO A 294 20.81 -7.51 -16.00
N PRO A 295 19.75 -7.17 -16.77
CA PRO A 295 18.38 -7.42 -16.36
C PRO A 295 18.17 -8.92 -16.07
N PRO A 296 17.40 -9.27 -15.02
CA PRO A 296 17.17 -10.67 -14.68
C PRO A 296 16.54 -11.40 -15.86
N ALA A 297 17.02 -12.61 -16.15
CA ALA A 297 16.46 -13.47 -17.18
C ALA A 297 14.95 -13.59 -16.96
N VAL A 298 14.18 -13.26 -18.00
CA VAL A 298 12.74 -13.46 -17.98
C VAL A 298 12.53 -14.97 -17.91
N ALA A 299 11.98 -15.47 -16.80
CA ALA A 299 11.52 -16.85 -16.78
C ALA A 299 10.41 -16.96 -17.82
N GLU A 300 10.66 -17.73 -18.88
CA GLU A 300 9.66 -18.05 -19.88
C GLU A 300 8.45 -18.66 -19.15
N VAL A 301 7.31 -17.98 -19.24
CA VAL A 301 6.03 -18.58 -18.89
C VAL A 301 5.84 -19.71 -19.89
N ALA A 302 5.86 -20.95 -19.39
CA ALA A 302 5.65 -22.13 -20.21
C ALA A 302 4.37 -21.95 -21.05
N PRO A 303 4.41 -22.19 -22.37
CA PRO A 303 3.24 -22.01 -23.21
C PRO A 303 2.11 -22.92 -22.72
N ALA A 304 0.92 -22.34 -22.63
CA ALA A 304 -0.31 -23.05 -22.33
C ALA A 304 -0.43 -24.26 -23.26
N VAL A 305 -0.58 -25.44 -22.67
CA VAL A 305 -0.83 -26.69 -23.38
C VAL A 305 -2.08 -26.51 -24.22
N ALA A 306 -1.93 -26.65 -25.54
CA ALA A 306 -3.02 -26.58 -26.49
C ALA A 306 -4.10 -27.64 -26.18
N PRO A 307 -5.39 -27.35 -26.38
CA PRO A 307 -6.44 -28.32 -26.17
C PRO A 307 -6.28 -29.46 -27.19
N VAL A 308 -6.26 -30.69 -26.67
CA VAL A 308 -6.30 -31.91 -27.48
C VAL A 308 -7.62 -31.92 -28.25
N ALA A 309 -7.53 -31.92 -29.58
CA ALA A 309 -8.67 -32.06 -30.45
C ALA A 309 -9.30 -33.46 -30.24
N GLU A 310 -10.50 -33.47 -29.70
CA GLU A 310 -11.38 -34.63 -29.66
C GLU A 310 -11.81 -34.95 -31.10
N GLN A 311 -11.19 -35.96 -31.71
CA GLN A 311 -11.64 -36.50 -33.00
C GLN A 311 -12.91 -37.32 -32.78
N ALA A 312 -14.01 -36.79 -33.27
CA ALA A 312 -15.21 -37.55 -33.56
C ALA A 312 -15.14 -38.19 -34.96
N ALA A 313 -15.65 -39.42 -35.03
CA ALA A 313 -16.15 -40.16 -36.21
C ALA A 313 -15.14 -40.79 -37.19
N ALA A 314 -15.00 -42.12 -37.10
CA ALA A 314 -15.64 -43.08 -38.02
C ALA A 314 -15.78 -44.46 -37.35
#